data_AF-A0A1Q1FFH7-F1
#
_entry.id   AF-A0A1Q1FFH7-F1
#
_cell.length_a   1.000
_cell.length_b   1.000
_cell.length_c   1.000
_cell.angle_alpha   90.00
_cell.angle_beta   90.00
_cell.angle_gamma   90.00
#
_symmetry.space_group_name_H-M   'P 1'
#
loop_
_entity.id
_entity.type
_entity.pdbx_description
1 polymer ?
#
loop_
_entity_poly.entity_id
_entity_poly.type
_entity_poly.pdbx_seq_one_letter_code
_entity_poly.pdbx_strand_id
1 'polypeptide(L)'
;MFGQGNQTYQTVVDLLHAWRPSQDYGHESKFQKELADFLEVELNEHSDGMMGGMLGGGGGDNYVVSRERGNARGDVVVNDTVGIEMKRHFSNDQKRKLRGQLEDYADNYPYVIALACGIDDMDGWREVENKFAQGRGMGMEQTEFTFLVKRRENFGEEHDFGGGFDGGIPGI
;
A
#
# COMPACT_ATOMS: atom_id res chain seq x y z
N MET A 1 -10.55 17.47 8.81
CA MET A 1 -9.85 16.29 9.36
C MET A 1 -8.79 15.82 8.36
N PHE A 2 -7.79 16.65 8.06
CA PHE A 2 -6.75 16.37 7.03
C PHE A 2 -5.44 15.81 7.60
N GLY A 3 -5.34 15.61 8.93
CA GLY A 3 -4.11 15.15 9.59
C GLY A 3 -3.97 13.62 9.61
N GLN A 4 -5.02 12.89 9.98
CA GLN A 4 -4.96 11.45 10.24
C GLN A 4 -4.90 10.60 8.97
N GLY A 5 -5.57 11.02 7.88
CA GLY A 5 -5.54 10.30 6.60
C GLY A 5 -4.17 10.36 5.92
N ASN A 6 -3.52 11.52 5.92
CA ASN A 6 -2.17 11.67 5.39
C ASN A 6 -1.14 10.85 6.18
N GLN A 7 -1.25 10.82 7.52
CA GLN A 7 -0.39 9.99 8.36
C GLN A 7 -0.57 8.50 8.05
N THR A 8 -1.82 8.02 7.94
CA THR A 8 -2.12 6.63 7.54
C THR A 8 -1.49 6.29 6.19
N TYR A 9 -1.65 7.17 5.21
CA TYR A 9 -1.07 6.98 3.88
C TYR A 9 0.45 6.87 3.89
N GLN A 10 1.16 7.78 4.58
CA GLN A 10 2.62 7.74 4.66
C GLN A 10 3.10 6.45 5.33
N THR A 11 2.49 6.04 6.45
CA THR A 11 2.84 4.77 7.11
C THR A 11 2.60 3.57 6.19
N VAL A 12 1.48 3.53 5.46
CA VAL A 12 1.21 2.46 4.49
C VAL A 12 2.26 2.47 3.38
N VAL A 13 2.66 3.62 2.85
CA VAL A 13 3.71 3.71 1.82
C VAL A 13 5.05 3.19 2.36
N ASP A 14 5.43 3.56 3.58
CA ASP A 14 6.67 3.09 4.22
C ASP A 14 6.67 1.56 4.43
N LEU A 15 5.57 1.03 4.98
CA LEU A 15 5.37 -0.41 5.14
C LEU A 15 5.38 -1.13 3.78
N LEU A 16 4.75 -0.54 2.77
CA LEU A 16 4.78 -1.07 1.42
C LEU A 16 6.16 -0.99 0.79
N HIS A 17 7.02 -0.04 1.13
CA HIS A 17 8.42 -0.04 0.70
C HIS A 17 9.20 -1.17 1.36
N ALA A 18 8.97 -1.40 2.66
CA ALA A 18 9.63 -2.46 3.42
C ALA A 18 9.17 -3.87 3.05
N TRP A 19 7.87 -4.03 2.76
CA TRP A 19 7.26 -5.30 2.47
C TRP A 19 7.91 -5.97 1.25
N ARG A 20 8.17 -7.27 1.37
CA ARG A 20 8.68 -8.11 0.28
C ARG A 20 7.81 -9.35 0.20
N PRO A 21 7.24 -9.69 -0.96
CA PRO A 21 6.45 -10.91 -1.08
C PRO A 21 7.27 -12.14 -0.70
N SER A 22 6.69 -13.03 0.08
CA SER A 22 7.35 -14.25 0.56
C SER A 22 7.68 -15.25 -0.56
N GLN A 23 6.96 -15.20 -1.68
CA GLN A 23 7.19 -16.05 -2.84
C GLN A 23 6.51 -15.49 -4.10
N ASP A 24 6.87 -16.04 -5.25
CA ASP A 24 6.18 -15.75 -6.51
C ASP A 24 4.89 -16.56 -6.63
N TYR A 25 3.77 -16.00 -6.17
CA TYR A 25 2.48 -16.67 -6.28
C TYR A 25 1.96 -16.70 -7.72
N GLY A 26 1.23 -17.77 -8.06
CA GLY A 26 0.53 -17.87 -9.34
C GLY A 26 -0.75 -17.01 -9.47
N HIS A 27 -1.22 -16.38 -8.40
CA HIS A 27 -2.49 -15.63 -8.38
C HIS A 27 -2.36 -14.33 -7.57
N GLU A 28 -2.92 -13.23 -8.11
CA GLU A 28 -2.97 -11.91 -7.44
C GLU A 28 -3.58 -11.99 -6.04
N SER A 29 -4.65 -12.78 -5.86
CA SER A 29 -5.34 -12.95 -4.58
C SER A 29 -4.48 -13.49 -3.43
N LYS A 30 -3.37 -14.18 -3.73
CA LYS A 30 -2.41 -14.63 -2.72
C LYS A 30 -1.50 -13.50 -2.25
N PHE A 31 -1.02 -12.66 -3.18
CA PHE A 31 -0.29 -11.44 -2.83
C PHE A 31 -1.18 -10.48 -2.02
N GLN A 32 -2.44 -10.31 -2.42
CA GLN A 32 -3.42 -9.48 -1.70
C GLN A 32 -3.65 -9.98 -0.27
N LYS A 33 -3.77 -11.30 -0.09
CA LYS A 33 -3.92 -11.90 1.23
C LYS A 33 -2.69 -11.64 2.10
N GLU A 34 -1.51 -11.96 1.59
CA GLU A 34 -0.27 -11.78 2.34
C GLU A 34 -0.05 -10.31 2.71
N LEU A 35 -0.30 -9.39 1.78
CA LEU A 35 -0.15 -7.96 2.03
C LEU A 35 -1.13 -7.48 3.12
N ALA A 36 -2.39 -7.92 3.07
CA ALA A 36 -3.36 -7.54 4.09
C ALA A 36 -2.98 -8.09 5.46
N ASP A 37 -2.58 -9.37 5.53
CA ASP A 37 -2.11 -10.00 6.77
C ASP A 37 -0.88 -9.24 7.34
N PHE A 38 0.05 -8.82 6.48
CA PHE A 38 1.23 -8.02 6.86
C PHE A 38 0.84 -6.62 7.36
N LEU A 39 0.03 -5.87 6.60
CA LEU A 39 -0.39 -4.52 7.00
C LEU A 39 -1.21 -4.53 8.29
N GLU A 40 -2.05 -5.54 8.51
CA GLU A 40 -2.83 -5.65 9.74
C GLU A 40 -1.94 -5.85 10.97
N VAL A 41 -0.90 -6.69 10.87
CA VAL A 41 0.06 -6.87 11.96
C VAL A 41 0.87 -5.60 12.17
N GLU A 42 1.55 -5.12 11.14
CA GLU A 42 2.48 -4.01 11.27
C GLU A 42 1.79 -2.70 11.67
N LEU A 43 0.64 -2.35 11.08
CA LEU A 43 -0.06 -1.10 11.45
C LEU A 43 -0.53 -1.12 12.91
N ASN A 44 -0.97 -2.28 13.42
CA ASN A 44 -1.43 -2.40 14.80
C ASN A 44 -0.25 -2.50 15.78
N GLU A 45 0.83 -3.21 15.44
CA GLU A 45 2.06 -3.26 16.25
C GLU A 45 2.77 -1.89 16.31
N HIS A 46 2.77 -1.12 15.22
CA HIS A 46 3.30 0.23 15.18
C HIS A 46 2.46 1.22 16.01
N SER A 47 1.15 0.96 16.14
CA SER A 47 0.26 1.74 17.01
C SER A 47 0.51 1.44 18.50
N ASP A 48 0.85 0.19 18.83
CA ASP A 48 1.16 -0.25 20.20
C ASP A 48 2.59 0.17 20.62
N GLY A 49 3.55 0.21 19.70
CA GLY A 49 4.95 0.58 19.97
C GLY A 49 5.18 2.07 20.30
N MET A 50 4.34 2.97 19.81
CA MET A 50 4.37 4.41 20.15
C MET A 50 3.66 4.73 21.48
N MET A 51 3.01 3.75 22.12
CA MET A 51 2.32 3.86 23.40
C MET A 51 2.92 2.90 24.46
N GLY A 52 4.17 2.47 24.30
CA GLY A 52 4.90 1.63 25.24
C GLY A 52 5.34 2.33 26.55
N GLY A 53 4.73 3.47 26.88
CA GLY A 53 5.04 4.23 28.08
C GLY A 53 3.78 4.76 28.73
N MET A 54 3.32 4.04 29.76
CA MET A 54 2.48 4.55 30.86
C MET A 54 0.95 4.51 30.66
N LEU A 55 0.34 3.60 31.41
CA LEU A 55 -1.01 3.68 32.00
C LEU A 55 -2.23 3.77 31.05
N GLY A 56 -3.03 2.70 31.07
CA GLY A 56 -4.48 2.82 31.28
C GLY A 56 -5.34 3.21 30.07
N GLY A 57 -6.10 2.22 29.58
CA GLY A 57 -7.50 2.38 29.21
C GLY A 57 -7.88 3.44 28.16
N GLY A 58 -8.15 2.97 26.94
CA GLY A 58 -9.21 3.50 26.08
C GLY A 58 -8.74 4.41 24.94
N GLY A 59 -8.96 3.94 23.71
CA GLY A 59 -9.11 4.81 22.55
C GLY A 59 -8.01 4.78 21.48
N GLY A 60 -7.29 3.68 21.30
CA GLY A 60 -6.46 3.50 20.10
C GLY A 60 -7.36 3.20 18.89
N ASP A 61 -7.38 4.09 17.90
CA ASP A 61 -8.02 3.81 16.61
C ASP A 61 -7.29 2.64 15.94
N ASN A 62 -7.78 1.41 16.14
CA ASN A 62 -7.24 0.24 15.44
C ASN A 62 -7.33 0.47 13.93
N TYR A 63 -6.22 0.23 13.22
CA TYR A 63 -6.23 0.30 11.75
C TYR A 63 -7.10 -0.84 11.21
N VAL A 64 -8.10 -0.49 10.41
CA VAL A 64 -8.96 -1.47 9.73
C VAL A 64 -8.37 -1.71 8.35
N VAL A 65 -7.72 -2.86 8.19
CA VAL A 65 -7.32 -3.38 6.89
C VAL A 65 -8.43 -4.31 6.41
N SER A 66 -9.02 -4.00 5.25
CA SER A 66 -10.09 -4.79 4.67
C SER A 66 -9.73 -5.26 3.28
N ARG A 67 -10.17 -6.49 2.98
CA ARG A 67 -10.20 -7.05 1.63
C ARG A 67 -11.66 -7.13 1.22
N GLU A 68 -12.03 -6.45 0.15
CA GLU A 68 -13.38 -6.41 -0.43
C GLU A 68 -14.55 -6.29 0.58
N ARG A 69 -14.67 -5.16 1.31
CA ARG A 69 -15.98 -4.57 1.69
C ARG A 69 -15.88 -3.05 1.78
N GLY A 70 -16.68 -2.36 0.95
CA GLY A 70 -16.75 -0.90 0.82
C GLY A 70 -17.24 -0.53 -0.59
N ASN A 71 -17.70 0.71 -0.82
CA ASN A 71 -18.38 1.13 -2.07
C ASN A 71 -17.50 1.02 -3.34
N ALA A 72 -16.18 0.86 -3.19
CA ALA A 72 -15.25 0.61 -4.29
C ALA A 72 -14.42 -0.65 -4.02
N ARG A 73 -14.38 -1.52 -5.03
CA ARG A 73 -13.77 -2.86 -5.06
C ARG A 73 -12.23 -2.79 -5.00
N GLY A 74 -11.72 -2.39 -3.83
CA GLY A 74 -10.31 -2.38 -3.47
C GLY A 74 -9.70 -3.78 -3.40
N ASP A 75 -8.54 -4.02 -4.01
CA ASP A 75 -7.75 -5.25 -3.78
C ASP A 75 -7.34 -5.34 -2.29
N VAL A 76 -6.87 -4.22 -1.71
CA VAL A 76 -6.68 -4.00 -0.26
C VAL A 76 -7.04 -2.55 0.06
N VAL A 77 -7.76 -2.32 1.17
CA VAL A 77 -8.15 -0.98 1.63
C VAL A 77 -7.74 -0.79 3.09
N VAL A 78 -7.19 0.37 3.43
CA VAL A 78 -6.81 0.73 4.80
C VAL A 78 -7.62 1.95 5.26
N ASN A 79 -8.34 1.80 6.38
CA ASN A 79 -9.19 2.83 7.01
C ASN A 79 -10.18 3.53 6.05
N ASP A 80 -10.65 2.83 5.01
CA ASP A 80 -11.47 3.40 3.92
C ASP A 80 -10.88 4.69 3.29
N THR A 81 -9.56 4.87 3.43
CA THR A 81 -8.84 6.11 3.10
C THR A 81 -7.76 5.86 2.06
N VAL A 82 -7.09 4.70 2.14
CA VAL A 82 -6.04 4.30 1.20
C VAL A 82 -6.50 3.07 0.44
N GLY A 83 -6.67 3.23 -0.88
CA GLY A 83 -6.96 2.11 -1.80
C GLY A 83 -5.68 1.59 -2.44
N ILE A 84 -5.42 0.29 -2.33
CA ILE A 84 -4.26 -0.36 -2.97
C ILE A 84 -4.78 -1.25 -4.10
N GLU A 85 -4.29 -1.02 -5.31
CA GLU A 85 -4.56 -1.86 -6.49
C GLU A 85 -3.29 -2.63 -6.85
N MET A 86 -3.39 -3.96 -6.90
CA MET A 86 -2.24 -4.84 -7.09
C MET A 86 -2.22 -5.45 -8.48
N LYS A 87 -1.02 -5.64 -9.04
CA LYS A 87 -0.82 -6.37 -10.30
C LYS A 87 0.27 -7.39 -10.14
N ARG A 88 -0.01 -8.64 -10.50
CA ARG A 88 1.01 -9.68 -10.63
C ARG A 88 1.63 -9.59 -12.02
N HIS A 89 2.96 -9.58 -12.06
CA HIS A 89 3.75 -9.67 -13.30
C HIS A 89 3.25 -8.66 -14.34
N PHE A 90 3.25 -7.39 -13.95
CA PHE A 90 2.61 -6.34 -14.76
C PHE A 90 3.15 -6.35 -16.19
N SER A 91 2.23 -6.45 -17.15
CA SER A 91 2.48 -6.49 -18.59
C SER A 91 1.62 -5.48 -19.32
N ASN A 92 1.98 -5.18 -20.58
CA ASN A 92 1.27 -4.21 -21.41
C ASN A 92 -0.26 -4.49 -21.53
N ASP A 93 -0.67 -5.77 -21.55
CA ASP A 93 -2.08 -6.15 -21.66
C ASP A 93 -2.91 -5.69 -20.44
N GLN A 94 -2.27 -5.55 -19.28
CA GLN A 94 -2.91 -5.07 -18.04
C GLN A 94 -2.99 -3.54 -17.96
N LYS A 95 -2.23 -2.81 -18.79
CA LYS A 95 -2.13 -1.34 -18.74
C LYS A 95 -3.46 -0.61 -18.81
N ARG A 96 -4.31 -0.98 -19.79
CA ARG A 96 -5.64 -0.37 -19.95
C ARG A 96 -6.56 -0.69 -18.77
N LYS A 97 -6.47 -1.91 -18.23
CA LYS A 97 -7.28 -2.35 -17.10
C LYS A 97 -6.86 -1.61 -15.82
N LEU A 98 -5.57 -1.60 -15.51
CA LEU A 98 -5.02 -0.91 -14.35
C LEU A 98 -5.41 0.57 -14.36
N ARG A 99 -5.31 1.23 -15.52
CA ARG A 99 -5.72 2.63 -15.67
C ARG A 99 -7.18 2.88 -15.28
N GLY A 100 -8.10 2.02 -15.75
CA GLY A 100 -9.52 2.15 -15.39
C GLY A 100 -9.76 1.92 -13.90
N GLN A 101 -9.07 0.94 -13.31
CA GLN A 101 -9.17 0.66 -11.87
C GLN A 101 -8.65 1.82 -11.01
N LEU A 102 -7.55 2.46 -11.42
CA LEU A 102 -7.01 3.64 -10.73
C LEU A 102 -7.93 4.86 -10.86
N GLU A 103 -8.58 5.04 -12.02
CA GLU A 103 -9.63 6.06 -12.21
C GLU A 103 -10.82 5.79 -11.28
N ASP A 104 -11.32 4.54 -11.23
CA ASP A 104 -12.43 4.15 -10.35
C ASP A 104 -12.09 4.33 -8.86
N TYR A 105 -10.84 4.07 -8.45
CA TYR A 105 -10.42 4.26 -7.06
C TYR A 105 -10.29 5.74 -6.71
N ALA A 106 -9.88 6.59 -7.65
CA ALA A 106 -9.77 8.03 -7.43
C ALA A 106 -11.11 8.66 -7.03
N ASP A 107 -12.20 8.15 -7.60
CA ASP A 107 -13.55 8.62 -7.27
C ASP A 107 -13.99 8.29 -5.84
N ASN A 108 -13.30 7.36 -5.17
CA ASN A 108 -13.73 6.79 -3.88
C ASN A 108 -12.71 6.98 -2.75
N TYR A 109 -11.42 7.16 -3.08
CA TYR A 109 -10.35 7.24 -2.10
C TYR A 109 -9.48 8.48 -2.33
N PRO A 110 -9.11 9.22 -1.25
CA PRO A 110 -8.19 10.34 -1.34
C PRO A 110 -6.74 9.91 -1.60
N TYR A 111 -6.38 8.65 -1.31
CA TYR A 111 -5.04 8.11 -1.55
C TYR A 111 -5.15 6.76 -2.27
N VAL A 112 -4.39 6.59 -3.36
CA VAL A 112 -4.39 5.35 -4.16
C VAL A 112 -2.96 4.89 -4.42
N ILE A 113 -2.70 3.60 -4.22
CA ILE A 113 -1.39 3.00 -4.43
C ILE A 113 -1.50 1.90 -5.48
N ALA A 114 -0.76 2.03 -6.57
CA ALA A 114 -0.57 0.97 -7.56
C ALA A 114 0.65 0.13 -7.18
N LEU A 115 0.48 -1.18 -7.00
CA LEU A 115 1.55 -2.06 -6.54
C LEU A 115 1.76 -3.24 -7.50
N ALA A 116 2.87 -3.24 -8.23
CA ALA A 116 3.27 -4.35 -9.08
C ALA A 116 4.10 -5.37 -8.29
N CYS A 117 3.57 -6.57 -8.09
CA CYS A 117 4.32 -7.75 -7.63
C CYS A 117 4.92 -8.46 -8.84
N GLY A 118 6.15 -8.07 -9.19
CA GLY A 118 6.80 -8.44 -10.43
C GLY A 118 6.34 -7.58 -11.61
N ILE A 119 7.25 -7.34 -12.55
CA ILE A 119 7.02 -6.50 -13.72
C ILE A 119 7.71 -7.12 -14.93
N ASP A 120 6.96 -7.30 -16.01
CA ASP A 120 7.45 -7.77 -17.30
C ASP A 120 7.51 -6.62 -18.33
N ASP A 121 6.74 -5.54 -18.12
CA ASP A 121 6.76 -4.33 -18.95
C ASP A 121 6.92 -3.05 -18.09
N MET A 122 8.17 -2.60 -17.94
CA MET A 122 8.51 -1.38 -17.19
C MET A 122 8.11 -0.10 -17.94
N ASP A 123 8.14 -0.12 -19.28
CA ASP A 123 7.81 1.06 -20.08
C ASP A 123 6.30 1.33 -20.01
N GLY A 124 5.49 0.29 -20.16
CA GLY A 124 4.05 0.37 -19.96
C GLY A 124 3.66 0.84 -18.56
N TRP A 125 4.39 0.42 -17.53
CA TRP A 125 4.17 0.88 -16.15
C TRP A 125 4.45 2.37 -15.99
N ARG A 126 5.61 2.83 -16.47
CA ARG A 126 5.99 4.25 -16.44
C ARG A 126 5.00 5.13 -17.20
N GLU A 127 4.42 4.63 -18.28
CA GLU A 127 3.37 5.35 -18.99
C GLU A 127 2.11 5.54 -18.15
N VAL A 128 1.70 4.53 -17.37
CA VAL A 128 0.57 4.67 -16.44
C VAL A 128 0.92 5.67 -15.35
N GLU A 129 2.08 5.51 -14.70
CA GLU A 129 2.57 6.41 -13.65
C GLU A 129 2.60 7.86 -14.13
N ASN A 130 3.20 8.12 -15.30
CA ASN A 130 3.28 9.46 -15.89
C ASN A 130 1.90 10.06 -16.16
N LYS A 131 0.91 9.26 -16.56
CA LYS A 131 -0.46 9.74 -16.77
C LYS A 131 -1.05 10.32 -15.48
N PHE A 132 -0.92 9.60 -14.38
CA PHE A 132 -1.48 10.02 -13.09
C PHE A 132 -0.61 11.08 -12.40
N ALA A 133 0.69 11.13 -12.67
CA ALA A 133 1.57 12.21 -12.23
C ALA A 133 1.29 13.54 -12.95
N GLN A 134 1.01 13.51 -14.25
CA GLN A 134 0.70 14.70 -15.07
C GLN A 134 -0.72 15.23 -14.85
N GLY A 135 -1.62 14.42 -14.30
CA GLY A 135 -2.97 14.81 -13.89
C GLY A 135 -3.01 15.86 -12.77
N ARG A 136 -1.87 16.20 -12.14
CA ARG A 136 -1.74 17.18 -11.06
C ARG A 136 -2.17 18.63 -11.40
N GLY A 137 -2.57 18.91 -12.64
CA GLY A 137 -2.67 20.28 -13.18
C GLY A 137 -4.04 20.95 -13.23
N MET A 138 -5.18 20.25 -13.14
CA MET A 138 -6.50 20.91 -13.32
C MET A 138 -7.62 20.21 -12.54
N GLY A 139 -8.21 20.91 -11.57
CA GLY A 139 -9.47 20.52 -10.93
C GLY A 139 -9.32 19.96 -9.52
N MET A 140 -10.34 20.18 -8.70
CA MET A 140 -10.40 20.04 -7.24
C MET A 140 -10.37 18.57 -6.76
N GLU A 141 -9.95 18.37 -5.51
CA GLU A 141 -9.88 17.08 -4.79
C GLU A 141 -9.06 16.01 -5.52
N GLN A 142 -7.77 16.28 -5.70
CA GLN A 142 -6.88 15.33 -6.37
C GLN A 142 -6.49 14.20 -5.43
N THR A 143 -6.97 13.00 -5.73
CA THR A 143 -6.42 11.76 -5.19
C THR A 143 -4.91 11.73 -5.37
N GLU A 144 -4.19 11.41 -4.30
CA GLU A 144 -2.76 11.23 -4.36
C GLU A 144 -2.42 9.80 -4.81
N PHE A 145 -1.60 9.68 -5.85
CA PHE A 145 -1.18 8.38 -6.39
C PHE A 145 0.27 8.07 -6.05
N THR A 146 0.53 6.84 -5.59
CA THR A 146 1.87 6.27 -5.44
C THR A 146 2.01 4.98 -6.26
N PHE A 147 3.14 4.81 -6.95
CA PHE A 147 3.42 3.65 -7.79
C PHE A 147 4.62 2.90 -7.22
N LEU A 148 4.43 1.61 -6.91
CA LEU A 148 5.45 0.76 -6.30
C LEU A 148 5.64 -0.52 -7.11
N VAL A 149 6.90 -0.98 -7.18
CA VAL A 149 7.27 -2.22 -7.87
C VAL A 149 8.09 -3.09 -6.94
N LYS A 150 7.65 -4.34 -6.75
CA LYS A 150 8.39 -5.40 -6.07
C LYS A 150 9.06 -6.29 -7.10
N ARG A 151 10.39 -6.26 -7.13
CA ARG A 151 11.19 -7.06 -8.07
C ARG A 151 11.15 -8.52 -7.65
N ARG A 152 10.89 -9.43 -8.60
CA ARG A 152 10.80 -10.88 -8.37
C ARG A 152 12.07 -11.46 -7.76
N GLU A 153 13.22 -10.86 -8.04
CA GLU A 153 14.52 -11.30 -7.52
C GLU A 153 14.62 -11.18 -6.00
N ASN A 154 13.82 -10.31 -5.37
CA ASN A 154 13.81 -10.09 -3.92
C ASN A 154 12.70 -10.89 -3.21
N PHE A 155 11.99 -11.77 -3.90
CA PHE A 155 10.89 -12.52 -3.29
C PHE A 155 11.44 -13.63 -2.39
N GLY A 156 10.84 -13.80 -1.21
CA GLY A 156 11.31 -14.73 -0.19
C GLY A 156 12.49 -14.22 0.63
N GLU A 157 12.97 -13.01 0.34
CA GLU A 157 13.89 -12.30 1.25
C GLU A 157 13.11 -11.67 2.41
N GLU A 158 13.83 -11.43 3.51
CA GLU A 158 13.28 -10.71 4.67
C GLU A 158 12.81 -9.31 4.28
N HIS A 159 11.76 -8.82 4.95
CA HIS A 159 11.28 -7.45 4.79
C HIS A 159 12.38 -6.45 5.10
N ASP A 160 12.46 -5.40 4.29
CA ASP A 160 13.55 -4.43 4.35
C ASP A 160 13.03 -3.10 4.85
N PHE A 161 12.91 -3.01 6.17
CA PHE A 161 12.53 -1.78 6.84
C PHE A 161 13.59 -0.67 6.69
N GLY A 162 14.71 -0.93 6.01
CA GLY A 162 15.87 -0.05 5.98
C GLY A 162 16.54 0.04 7.35
N GLY A 163 17.84 0.34 7.38
CA GLY A 163 18.61 0.53 8.62
C GLY A 163 18.18 1.75 9.48
N GLY A 164 16.96 2.23 9.31
CA GLY A 164 16.34 3.34 10.05
C GLY A 164 15.14 2.92 10.91
N PHE A 165 14.63 1.69 10.79
CA PHE A 165 13.81 1.09 11.86
C PHE A 165 14.74 0.56 12.94
N ASP A 166 15.48 1.47 13.57
CA ASP A 166 16.14 1.22 14.83
C ASP A 166 15.05 1.14 15.91
N GLY A 167 14.29 0.05 15.89
CA GLY A 167 13.71 -0.55 17.09
C GLY A 167 14.83 -1.17 17.93
N GLY A 168 15.93 -0.42 18.11
CA GLY A 168 17.02 -0.78 18.98
C GLY A 168 16.42 -1.06 20.34
N ILE A 169 16.42 -2.33 20.72
CA ILE A 169 16.53 -2.68 22.12
C ILE A 169 17.96 -2.31 22.49
N PRO A 170 18.21 -1.23 23.26
CA PRO A 170 19.54 -1.01 23.79
C PRO A 170 19.80 -2.08 24.85
N GLY A 171 20.55 -3.10 24.48
CA GLY A 171 21.38 -3.91 25.37
C GLY A 171 20.67 -4.81 26.39
N ILE A 172 20.98 -6.10 26.27
CA ILE A 172 21.33 -6.94 27.43
C ILE A 172 22.61 -7.71 27.09
#